data_AF-A0A945MI42-F1
#
_entry.id   AF-A0A945MI42-F1
#
_cell.length_a   1.000
_cell.length_b   1.000
_cell.length_c   1.000
_cell.angle_alpha   90.00
_cell.angle_beta   90.00
_cell.angle_gamma   90.00
#
_symmetry.space_group_name_H-M   'P 1'
#
loop_
_entity.id
_entity.type
_entity.pdbx_description
1 polymer ?
#
loop_
_entity_poly.entity_id
_entity_poly.type
_entity_poly.pdbx_seq_one_letter_code
_entity_poly.pdbx_strand_id
1 'polypeptide(L)'
;MRFNKLTNGNYMMYALLHYDNPHCKDIKEFFEDIKRIHYIRRLLKRYYSEDILKERLVLNHLITFYNVFEATAATRILFFRVEKSFHPALKTFLIYINKMPDDDEDINLDDGVIKVLRNIK
;
A
#
# COMPACT_ATOMS: atom_id res chain seq x y z
N MET A 1 -15.87 11.28 13.67
CA MET A 1 -14.78 10.65 14.43
C MET A 1 -13.45 11.18 13.90
N ARG A 2 -12.53 11.65 14.77
CA ARG A 2 -11.20 12.09 14.33
C ARG A 2 -10.22 10.91 14.43
N PHE A 3 -9.86 10.33 13.29
CA PHE A 3 -8.79 9.33 13.23
C PHE A 3 -7.46 10.06 13.13
N ASN A 4 -6.95 10.64 14.22
CA ASN A 4 -5.64 11.33 14.20
C ASN A 4 -4.47 10.34 14.16
N LYS A 5 -4.65 9.14 14.71
CA LYS A 5 -3.68 8.05 14.67
C LYS A 5 -4.39 6.72 14.42
N LEU A 6 -3.89 5.94 13.47
CA LEU A 6 -4.38 4.58 13.25
C LEU A 6 -3.79 3.63 14.31
N THR A 7 -4.64 2.73 14.79
CA THR A 7 -4.33 1.67 15.76
C THR A 7 -5.02 0.38 15.30
N ASN A 8 -4.61 -0.76 15.86
CA ASN A 8 -5.22 -2.05 15.53
C ASN A 8 -6.73 -2.09 15.85
N GLY A 9 -7.20 -1.27 16.80
CA GLY A 9 -8.61 -1.20 17.18
C GLY A 9 -9.46 -0.25 16.31
N ASN A 10 -8.86 0.63 15.51
CA ASN A 10 -9.61 1.64 14.74
C ASN A 10 -9.38 1.60 13.23
N TYR A 11 -8.31 0.95 12.75
CA TYR A 11 -7.94 1.03 11.32
C TYR A 11 -8.99 0.40 10.41
N MET A 12 -9.69 -0.65 10.87
CA MET A 12 -10.72 -1.30 10.07
C MET A 12 -11.93 -0.38 9.86
N MET A 13 -12.36 0.32 10.93
CA MET A 13 -13.43 1.31 10.83
C MET A 13 -13.01 2.48 9.93
N TYR A 14 -11.76 2.96 10.08
CA TYR A 14 -11.22 3.97 9.19
C TYR A 14 -11.23 3.50 7.72
N ALA A 15 -10.77 2.28 7.45
CA ALA A 15 -10.76 1.73 6.11
C ALA A 15 -12.18 1.64 5.53
N LEU A 16 -13.15 1.15 6.30
CA LEU A 16 -14.55 1.05 5.86
C LEU A 16 -15.16 2.43 5.54
N LEU A 17 -14.84 3.46 6.33
CA LEU A 17 -15.33 4.82 6.10
C LEU A 17 -14.76 5.48 4.84
N HIS A 18 -13.59 5.04 4.37
CA HIS A 18 -12.90 5.59 3.19
C HIS A 18 -12.84 4.59 2.02
N TYR A 19 -13.68 3.55 2.09
CA TYR A 19 -13.82 2.57 1.03
C TYR A 19 -14.80 3.11 -0.01
N ASP A 20 -14.31 3.31 -1.23
CA ASP A 20 -15.02 3.95 -2.34
C ASP A 20 -15.01 3.01 -3.55
N ASN A 21 -15.62 1.83 -3.38
CA ASN A 21 -15.80 0.88 -4.47
C ASN A 21 -17.24 0.96 -5.01
N PRO A 22 -17.47 1.59 -6.18
CA PRO A 22 -18.81 1.71 -6.76
C PRO A 22 -19.41 0.36 -7.18
N HIS A 23 -18.58 -0.69 -7.26
CA HIS A 23 -19.01 -2.04 -7.61
C HIS A 23 -19.19 -2.96 -6.41
N CYS A 24 -19.07 -2.44 -5.18
CA CYS A 24 -19.25 -3.22 -3.97
C CYS A 24 -20.69 -3.75 -3.84
N LYS A 25 -20.84 -5.06 -3.90
CA LYS A 25 -22.11 -5.79 -3.74
C LYS A 25 -22.30 -6.27 -2.32
N ASP A 26 -21.21 -6.65 -1.65
CA ASP A 26 -21.27 -7.15 -0.27
C ASP A 26 -20.02 -6.80 0.55
N ILE A 27 -20.12 -6.99 1.86
CA ILE A 27 -19.02 -6.74 2.79
C ILE A 27 -17.83 -7.68 2.58
N LYS A 28 -18.01 -8.82 1.88
CA LYS A 28 -16.92 -9.77 1.63
C LYS A 28 -15.93 -9.18 0.64
N GLU A 29 -16.40 -8.46 -0.38
CA GLU A 29 -15.53 -7.76 -1.34
C GLU A 29 -14.59 -6.76 -0.63
N PHE A 30 -15.12 -5.99 0.32
CA PHE A 30 -14.28 -5.13 1.18
C PHE A 30 -13.17 -5.92 1.89
N PHE A 31 -13.51 -7.06 2.50
CA PHE A 31 -12.51 -7.88 3.18
C PHE A 31 -11.48 -8.48 2.20
N GLU A 32 -11.88 -8.85 0.99
CA GLU A 32 -10.94 -9.29 -0.06
C GLU A 32 -9.99 -8.17 -0.48
N ASP A 33 -10.47 -6.93 -0.62
CA ASP A 33 -9.60 -5.80 -0.95
C ASP A 33 -8.66 -5.44 0.20
N ILE A 34 -9.11 -5.55 1.46
CA ILE A 34 -8.23 -5.42 2.64
C ILE A 34 -7.12 -6.47 2.64
N LYS A 35 -7.37 -7.71 2.18
CA LYS A 35 -6.33 -8.74 2.08
C LYS A 35 -5.19 -8.36 1.13
N ARG A 36 -5.39 -7.42 0.18
CA ARG A 36 -4.30 -6.91 -0.69
C ARG A 36 -3.13 -6.37 0.11
N ILE A 37 -3.39 -5.73 1.26
CA ILE A 37 -2.34 -5.25 2.17
C ILE A 37 -1.47 -6.41 2.68
N HIS A 38 -2.08 -7.55 3.00
CA HIS A 38 -1.35 -8.75 3.42
C HIS A 38 -0.46 -9.29 2.29
N TYR A 39 -0.96 -9.32 1.05
CA TYR A 39 -0.18 -9.75 -0.12
C TYR A 39 0.99 -8.80 -0.39
N ILE A 40 0.78 -7.48 -0.35
CA ILE A 40 1.85 -6.48 -0.47
C ILE A 40 2.93 -6.72 0.57
N ARG A 41 2.56 -6.85 1.85
CA ARG A 41 3.50 -7.18 2.94
C ARG A 41 4.29 -8.45 2.65
N ARG A 42 3.63 -9.51 2.19
CA ARG A 42 4.28 -10.79 1.89
C ARG A 42 5.30 -10.66 0.76
N LEU A 43 4.97 -9.90 -0.28
CA LEU A 43 5.86 -9.65 -1.41
C LEU A 43 7.07 -8.80 -1.01
N LEU A 44 6.86 -7.73 -0.24
CA LEU A 44 7.96 -6.90 0.27
C LEU A 44 8.85 -7.70 1.23
N LYS A 45 8.26 -8.47 2.15
CA LYS A 45 9.02 -9.35 3.04
C LYS A 45 9.91 -10.31 2.25
N ARG A 46 9.36 -10.94 1.21
CA ARG A 46 10.11 -11.84 0.33
C ARG A 46 11.26 -11.13 -0.37
N TYR A 47 11.03 -9.92 -0.85
CA TYR A 47 12.09 -9.11 -1.45
C TYR A 47 13.24 -8.89 -0.46
N TYR A 48 12.96 -8.42 0.76
CA TYR A 48 14.00 -8.19 1.77
C TYR A 48 14.68 -9.47 2.28
N SER A 49 14.01 -10.63 2.24
CA SER A 49 14.56 -11.89 2.75
C SER A 49 15.28 -12.75 1.71
N GLU A 50 14.83 -12.72 0.46
CA GLU A 50 15.31 -13.60 -0.62
C GLU A 50 15.95 -12.83 -1.79
N ASP A 51 15.93 -11.49 -1.76
CA ASP A 51 16.30 -10.62 -2.89
C ASP A 51 15.48 -10.88 -4.18
N ILE A 52 14.27 -11.42 -4.02
CA ILE A 52 13.34 -11.70 -5.12
C ILE A 52 12.21 -10.67 -5.09
N LEU A 53 12.33 -9.64 -5.94
CA LEU A 53 11.28 -8.67 -6.17
C LEU A 53 10.29 -9.18 -7.23
N LYS A 54 8.98 -9.09 -6.95
CA LYS A 54 7.91 -9.34 -7.92
C LYS A 54 7.17 -8.04 -8.22
N GLU A 55 7.86 -7.11 -8.84
CA GLU A 55 7.44 -5.73 -9.08
C GLU A 55 6.06 -5.61 -9.72
N ARG A 56 5.77 -6.40 -10.76
CA ARG A 56 4.45 -6.40 -11.42
C ARG A 56 3.32 -6.82 -10.48
N LEU A 57 3.55 -7.80 -9.62
CA LEU A 57 2.54 -8.23 -8.64
C LEU A 57 2.31 -7.17 -7.56
N VAL A 58 3.39 -6.53 -7.09
CA VAL A 58 3.29 -5.43 -6.11
C VAL A 58 2.50 -4.27 -6.71
N LEU A 59 2.84 -3.85 -7.93
CA LEU A 59 2.11 -2.80 -8.66
C LEU A 59 0.64 -3.16 -8.84
N ASN A 60 0.33 -4.37 -9.27
CA ASN A 60 -1.05 -4.82 -9.44
C ASN A 60 -1.84 -4.73 -8.13
N HIS A 61 -1.28 -5.22 -7.01
CA HIS A 61 -1.96 -5.15 -5.72
C HIS A 61 -2.16 -3.71 -5.26
N LEU A 62 -1.16 -2.83 -5.43
CA LEU A 62 -1.26 -1.41 -5.07
C LEU A 62 -2.31 -0.71 -5.92
N ILE A 63 -2.23 -0.79 -7.26
CA ILE A 63 -3.15 -0.12 -8.17
C ILE A 63 -4.59 -0.54 -7.86
N THR A 64 -4.86 -1.84 -7.73
CA THR A 64 -6.24 -2.26 -7.42
C THR A 64 -6.67 -1.78 -6.03
N PHE A 65 -5.78 -1.74 -5.05
CA PHE A 65 -6.11 -1.20 -3.73
C PHE A 65 -6.45 0.30 -3.82
N TYR A 66 -5.71 1.10 -4.59
CA TYR A 66 -6.03 2.52 -4.80
C TYR A 66 -7.30 2.76 -5.64
N ASN A 67 -7.78 1.77 -6.39
CA ASN A 67 -9.00 1.91 -7.19
C ASN A 67 -10.29 1.80 -6.34
N VAL A 68 -10.18 1.32 -5.10
CA VAL A 68 -11.34 1.03 -4.22
C VAL A 68 -11.28 1.78 -2.89
N PHE A 69 -10.27 2.63 -2.70
CA PHE A 69 -10.11 3.46 -1.50
C PHE A 69 -9.76 4.88 -1.91
N GLU A 70 -10.21 5.86 -1.12
CA GLU A 70 -9.73 7.24 -1.24
C GLU A 70 -8.19 7.27 -1.12
N ALA A 71 -7.52 8.01 -2.02
CA ALA A 71 -6.07 7.94 -2.16
C ALA A 71 -5.31 8.24 -0.85
N THR A 72 -5.71 9.28 -0.12
CA THR A 72 -5.08 9.67 1.16
C THR A 72 -5.27 8.59 2.24
N ALA A 73 -6.45 7.99 2.32
CA ALA A 73 -6.73 6.91 3.25
C ALA A 73 -5.96 5.64 2.89
N ALA A 74 -5.89 5.29 1.60
CA ALA A 74 -5.13 4.14 1.10
C ALA A 74 -3.66 4.22 1.49
N THR A 75 -2.99 5.35 1.19
CA THR A 75 -1.60 5.59 1.58
C THR A 75 -1.41 5.42 3.08
N ARG A 76 -2.28 6.05 3.87
CA ARG A 76 -2.22 6.00 5.33
C ARG A 76 -2.39 4.59 5.90
N ILE A 77 -3.32 3.81 5.36
CA ILE A 77 -3.55 2.42 5.76
C ILE A 77 -2.34 1.56 5.41
N LEU A 78 -1.76 1.74 4.23
CA LEU A 78 -0.57 1.00 3.80
C LEU A 78 0.61 1.25 4.75
N PHE A 79 0.96 2.50 5.04
CA PHE A 79 2.06 2.81 5.96
C PHE A 79 1.79 2.38 7.41
N PHE A 80 0.52 2.38 7.84
CA PHE A 80 0.15 1.84 9.15
C PHE A 80 0.31 0.33 9.23
N ARG A 81 -0.07 -0.38 8.16
CA ARG A 81 -0.10 -1.86 8.16
C ARG A 81 1.21 -2.48 7.73
N VAL A 82 2.03 -1.86 6.89
CA VAL A 82 3.33 -2.39 6.45
C VAL A 82 4.40 -2.09 7.50
N GLU A 83 5.30 -3.05 7.76
CA GLU A 83 6.41 -2.87 8.69
C GLU A 83 7.35 -1.73 8.25
N LYS A 84 7.86 -0.95 9.21
CA LYS A 84 8.76 0.17 8.95
C LYS A 84 10.00 -0.21 8.13
N SER A 85 10.52 -1.42 8.33
CA SER A 85 11.66 -1.95 7.56
C SER A 85 11.38 -2.06 6.06
N PHE A 86 10.11 -2.12 5.64
CA PHE A 86 9.70 -2.24 4.25
C PHE A 86 9.16 -0.92 3.68
N HIS A 87 9.13 0.15 4.48
CA HIS A 87 8.66 1.47 4.04
C HIS A 87 9.49 2.05 2.89
N PRO A 88 10.83 1.89 2.81
CA PRO A 88 11.61 2.36 1.66
C PRO A 88 11.13 1.78 0.33
N ALA A 89 10.94 0.46 0.26
CA ALA A 89 10.40 -0.19 -0.93
C ALA A 89 8.97 0.27 -1.22
N LEU A 90 8.08 0.30 -0.22
CA LEU A 90 6.70 0.75 -0.37
C LEU A 90 6.64 2.18 -0.93
N LYS A 91 7.35 3.13 -0.31
CA LYS A 91 7.41 4.53 -0.75
C LYS A 91 7.88 4.63 -2.20
N THR A 92 8.91 3.87 -2.56
CA THR A 92 9.43 3.85 -3.94
C THR A 92 8.36 3.41 -4.94
N PHE A 93 7.58 2.37 -4.63
CA PHE A 93 6.44 1.97 -5.47
C PHE A 93 5.36 3.05 -5.52
N LEU A 94 5.03 3.69 -4.40
CA LEU A 94 3.99 4.72 -4.35
C LEU A 94 4.35 5.98 -5.14
N ILE A 95 5.62 6.40 -5.11
CA ILE A 95 6.14 7.48 -5.94
C ILE A 95 6.02 7.09 -7.42
N TYR A 96 6.41 5.87 -7.78
CA TYR A 96 6.32 5.40 -9.17
C TYR A 96 4.90 5.43 -9.74
N ILE A 97 3.87 5.14 -8.93
CA ILE A 97 2.45 5.23 -9.35
C ILE A 97 1.80 6.58 -9.04
N ASN A 98 2.57 7.61 -8.66
CA ASN A 98 2.10 8.94 -8.32
C ASN A 98 0.99 8.96 -7.24
N LYS A 99 1.19 8.18 -6.17
CA LYS A 99 0.27 8.09 -5.01
C LYS A 99 0.88 8.56 -3.70
N MET A 100 2.12 9.05 -3.71
CA MET A 100 2.75 9.63 -2.53
C MET A 100 2.29 11.09 -2.35
N PRO A 101 1.89 11.52 -1.14
CA PRO A 101 1.63 12.93 -0.84
C PRO A 101 2.90 13.78 -0.99
N ASP A 102 2.73 15.06 -1.29
CA ASP A 102 3.85 16.00 -1.55
C ASP A 102 4.71 16.28 -0.29
N ASP A 103 4.13 16.18 0.91
CA ASP A 103 4.78 16.49 2.20
C ASP A 103 5.56 15.30 2.83
N ASP A 104 6.25 14.48 2.02
CA ASP A 104 6.81 13.21 2.47
C ASP A 104 8.31 13.27 2.82
N GLU A 105 8.63 13.93 3.93
CA GLU A 105 9.98 14.10 4.45
C GLU A 105 10.28 13.06 5.57
N ASP A 106 11.08 12.03 5.25
CA ASP A 106 12.00 11.27 6.14
C ASP A 106 12.18 9.78 5.80
N ILE A 107 11.46 9.24 4.81
CA ILE A 107 11.66 7.84 4.39
C ILE A 107 12.58 7.81 3.17
N ASN A 108 13.74 7.16 3.30
CA ASN A 108 14.67 6.90 2.20
C ASN A 108 14.02 6.00 1.13
N LEU A 109 14.40 6.19 -0.13
CA LEU A 109 13.97 5.32 -1.21
C LEU A 109 14.83 4.05 -1.28
N ASP A 110 14.29 3.03 -1.94
CA ASP A 110 14.97 1.75 -2.13
C ASP A 110 15.60 1.69 -3.53
N ASP A 111 16.93 1.75 -3.58
CA ASP A 111 17.70 1.78 -4.83
C ASP A 111 17.50 0.51 -5.69
N GLY A 112 17.27 -0.65 -5.06
CA GLY A 112 17.00 -1.90 -5.77
C GLY A 112 15.66 -1.82 -6.50
N VAL A 113 14.63 -1.34 -5.80
CA VAL A 113 13.31 -1.11 -6.38
C VAL A 113 13.37 -0.03 -7.47
N ILE A 114 14.09 1.08 -7.27
CA ILE A 114 14.26 2.13 -8.29
C ILE A 114 14.82 1.55 -9.59
N LYS A 115 15.90 0.76 -9.50
CA LYS A 115 16.53 0.15 -10.69
C LYS A 115 15.56 -0.76 -11.43
N VAL A 116 14.78 -1.56 -10.71
CA VAL A 116 13.79 -2.45 -11.34
C VAL A 116 12.68 -1.64 -12.00
N LEU A 117 12.10 -0.67 -11.30
CA LEU A 117 10.98 0.14 -11.80
C LEU A 117 11.34 0.98 -13.03
N ARG A 118 12.56 1.54 -13.10
CA ARG A 118 13.03 2.28 -14.29
C ARG A 118 13.18 1.43 -15.55
N ASN A 119 13.28 0.11 -15.40
CA ASN A 119 13.43 -0.84 -16.49
C ASN A 119 12.10 -1.48 -16.92
N ILE A 120 10.99 -1.11 -16.27
CA ILE A 120 9.66 -1.55 -16.71
C ILE A 120 9.33 -0.81 -18.01
N LYS A 121 9.25 -1.58 -19.11
CA LYS A 121 8.78 -1.13 -20.42
C LYS A 121 7.27 -1.31 -20.55
#